data_AF-A0A7W8DEU7-F1
#
_entry.id   AF-A0A7W8DEU7-F1
#
_cell.length_a   1.000
_cell.length_b   1.000
_cell.length_c   1.000
_cell.angle_alpha   90.00
_cell.angle_beta   90.00
_cell.angle_gamma   90.00
#
_symmetry.space_group_name_H-M   'P 1'
#
loop_
_entity.id
_entity.type
_entity.pdbx_description
1 polymer ?
#
loop_
_entity_poly.entity_id
_entity_poly.type
_entity_poly.pdbx_seq_one_letter_code
_entity_poly.pdbx_strand_id
1 'polypeptide(L)'
;MDTAAALLALRALGQEHRLEAFRRLVQAGQAGLTVGELREQLDIPPATLSAHLNTLRAAGLVRDRREGRTIHVSADYARMNALLGYLTENCCAGDACAPAPSRHATK
;
A
#
# COMPACT_ATOMS: atom_id res chain seq x y z
N MET A 1 -11.30 -7.80 9.78
CA MET A 1 -10.43 -6.72 10.28
C MET A 1 -11.22 -6.00 11.37
N ASP A 2 -10.59 -5.54 12.44
CA ASP A 2 -11.27 -4.70 13.46
C ASP A 2 -11.03 -3.21 13.22
N THR A 3 -11.76 -2.36 13.95
CA THR A 3 -11.68 -0.90 13.83
C THR A 3 -10.27 -0.36 14.10
N ALA A 4 -9.54 -0.92 15.06
CA ALA A 4 -8.21 -0.44 15.42
C ALA A 4 -7.21 -0.69 14.27
N ALA A 5 -7.24 -1.88 13.68
CA ALA A 5 -6.45 -2.23 12.51
C ALA A 5 -6.84 -1.39 11.28
N ALA A 6 -8.14 -1.12 11.08
CA ALA A 6 -8.60 -0.26 9.99
C ALA A 6 -8.07 1.19 10.16
N LEU A 7 -8.18 1.76 11.35
CA LEU A 7 -7.65 3.10 11.65
C LEU A 7 -6.14 3.18 11.47
N LEU A 8 -5.40 2.14 11.86
CA LEU A 8 -3.95 2.07 11.66
C LEU A 8 -3.60 2.11 10.17
N ALA A 9 -4.28 1.32 9.35
CA ALA A 9 -4.07 1.30 7.90
C ALA A 9 -4.47 2.63 7.24
N LEU A 10 -5.61 3.21 7.61
CA LEU A 10 -6.06 4.50 7.10
C LEU A 10 -5.09 5.64 7.47
N ARG A 11 -4.59 5.68 8.70
CA ARG A 11 -3.57 6.66 9.12
C ARG A 11 -2.26 6.48 8.37
N ALA A 12 -1.86 5.24 8.12
CA ALA A 12 -0.67 4.95 7.31
C ALA A 12 -0.87 5.38 5.84
N LEU A 13 -2.06 5.24 5.26
CA LEU A 13 -2.34 5.68 3.90
C LEU A 13 -2.67 7.18 3.79
N GLY A 14 -3.13 7.82 4.87
CA GLY A 14 -3.55 9.23 4.90
C GLY A 14 -2.43 10.26 4.84
N GLN A 15 -1.27 9.91 4.26
CA GLN A 15 -0.18 10.85 3.99
C GLN A 15 0.33 10.64 2.57
N GLU A 16 0.61 11.74 1.90
CA GLU A 16 0.86 11.83 0.46
C GLU A 16 1.92 10.83 -0.05
N HIS A 17 3.16 10.93 0.43
CA HIS A 17 4.25 10.07 -0.03
C HIS A 17 4.05 8.59 0.35
N ARG A 18 3.39 8.30 1.48
CA ARG A 18 3.05 6.91 1.85
C ARG A 18 2.01 6.32 0.91
N LEU A 19 0.98 7.10 0.55
CA LEU A 19 -0.02 6.68 -0.43
C LEU A 19 0.62 6.48 -1.80
N GLU A 20 1.48 7.41 -2.23
CA GLU A 20 2.19 7.30 -3.50
C GLU A 20 3.09 6.06 -3.53
N ALA A 21 3.92 5.86 -2.51
CA ALA A 21 4.77 4.67 -2.38
C ALA A 21 3.95 3.38 -2.47
N PHE A 22 2.86 3.29 -1.70
CA PHE A 22 1.96 2.13 -1.74
C PHE A 22 1.35 1.95 -3.15
N ARG A 23 0.95 3.03 -3.82
CA ARG A 23 0.39 2.99 -5.17
C ARG A 23 1.39 2.49 -6.22
N ARG A 24 2.66 2.90 -6.14
CA ARG A 24 3.75 2.38 -6.99
C ARG A 24 3.95 0.89 -6.76
N LEU A 25 3.94 0.45 -5.49
CA LEU A 25 4.06 -0.97 -5.14
C LEU A 25 2.90 -1.81 -5.67
N VAL A 26 1.67 -1.28 -5.68
CA VAL A 26 0.51 -1.96 -6.30
C VAL A 26 0.69 -2.07 -7.81
N GLN A 27 1.21 -1.04 -8.49
CA GLN A 27 1.48 -1.08 -9.93
C GLN A 27 2.59 -2.08 -10.28
N ALA A 28 3.59 -2.24 -9.41
CA ALA A 28 4.66 -3.23 -9.57
C ALA A 28 4.23 -4.68 -9.32
N GLY A 29 3.00 -4.90 -8.83
CA GLY A 29 2.44 -6.24 -8.64
C GLY A 29 3.06 -7.00 -7.47
N GLN A 30 3.08 -8.33 -7.56
CA GLN A 30 3.57 -9.20 -6.48
C GLN A 30 5.09 -9.17 -6.32
N ALA A 31 5.82 -8.89 -7.41
CA ALA A 31 7.27 -8.76 -7.39
C ALA A 31 7.72 -7.54 -6.57
N GLY A 32 6.92 -6.48 -6.55
CA GLY A 32 7.23 -5.23 -5.85
C GLY A 32 8.39 -4.48 -6.50
N LEU A 33 9.02 -3.60 -5.72
CA LEU A 33 10.17 -2.79 -6.12
C LEU A 33 11.26 -2.90 -5.07
N THR A 34 12.51 -2.73 -5.46
CA THR A 34 13.59 -2.49 -4.50
C THR A 34 13.38 -1.13 -3.81
N VAL A 35 13.94 -0.97 -2.61
CA VAL A 35 13.95 0.34 -1.93
C VAL A 35 14.66 1.41 -2.77
N GLY A 36 15.66 1.00 -3.57
CA GLY A 36 16.37 1.87 -4.50
C GLY A 36 15.49 2.40 -5.62
N GLU A 37 14.79 1.50 -6.33
CA GLU A 37 13.85 1.87 -7.41
C GLU A 37 12.71 2.75 -6.88
N LEU A 38 12.16 2.41 -5.70
CA LEU A 38 11.08 3.19 -5.10
C LEU A 38 11.54 4.62 -4.74
N ARG A 39 12.79 4.76 -4.28
CA ARG A 39 13.40 6.07 -4.01
C ARG A 39 13.54 6.90 -5.29
N GLU A 40 14.01 6.28 -6.37
CA GLU A 40 14.17 6.95 -7.67
C GLU A 40 12.83 7.45 -8.22
N GLN A 41 11.72 6.77 -7.93
CA GLN A 41 10.39 7.16 -8.40
C GLN A 41 9.70 8.26 -7.57
N LEU A 42 10.03 8.40 -6.28
CA LEU A 42 9.30 9.27 -5.35
C LEU A 42 9.98 10.61 -5.06
N ASP A 43 11.24 10.80 -5.48
CA ASP A 43 12.02 12.02 -5.28
C ASP A 43 11.99 12.58 -3.84
N ILE A 44 12.15 11.69 -2.85
CA ILE A 44 12.22 12.05 -1.42
C ILE A 44 13.52 11.58 -0.76
N PRO A 45 13.93 12.21 0.36
CA PRO A 45 15.14 11.79 1.08
C PRO A 45 15.10 10.32 1.53
N PRO A 46 16.24 9.58 1.47
CA PRO A 46 16.27 8.15 1.82
C PRO A 46 15.79 7.83 3.24
N ALA A 47 16.13 8.67 4.21
CA ALA A 47 15.69 8.51 5.59
C ALA A 47 14.16 8.66 5.71
N THR A 48 13.58 9.61 4.98
CA THR A 48 12.13 9.85 4.92
C THR A 48 11.40 8.67 4.31
N LEU A 49 11.88 8.14 3.17
CA LEU A 49 11.31 6.93 2.57
C LEU A 49 11.37 5.74 3.53
N SER A 50 12.50 5.56 4.22
CA SER A 50 12.67 4.46 5.18
C SER A 50 11.65 4.57 6.34
N ALA A 51 11.45 5.78 6.88
CA ALA A 51 10.43 6.03 7.90
C ALA A 51 9.00 5.75 7.38
N HIS A 52 8.69 6.20 6.16
CA HIS A 52 7.41 5.93 5.50
C HIS A 52 7.14 4.44 5.30
N LEU A 53 8.13 3.69 4.81
CA LEU A 53 8.03 2.24 4.64
C LEU A 53 7.85 1.54 5.99
N ASN A 54 8.53 1.98 7.05
CA ASN A 54 8.34 1.42 8.39
C ASN A 54 6.91 1.66 8.92
N THR A 55 6.32 2.83 8.68
CA THR A 55 4.92 3.09 9.02
C THR A 55 3.98 2.15 8.24
N LEU A 56 4.21 1.96 6.94
CA LEU A 56 3.41 1.05 6.11
C LEU A 56 3.56 -0.42 6.56
N ARG A 57 4.77 -0.84 6.94
CA ARG A 57 5.03 -2.18 7.51
C ARG A 57 4.30 -2.39 8.83
N ALA A 58 4.32 -1.40 9.71
CA ALA A 58 3.62 -1.47 10.99
C ALA A 58 2.10 -1.60 10.80
N ALA A 59 1.54 -1.00 9.74
CA ALA A 59 0.14 -1.20 9.36
C ALA A 59 -0.12 -2.54 8.63
N GLY A 60 0.93 -3.30 8.30
CA GLY A 60 0.87 -4.53 7.52
C GLY A 60 0.46 -4.33 6.07
N LEU A 61 0.64 -3.11 5.52
CA LEU A 61 0.27 -2.79 4.14
C LEU A 61 1.35 -3.18 3.13
N VAL A 62 2.59 -3.39 3.58
CA VAL A 62 3.70 -3.81 2.72
C VAL A 62 4.47 -4.95 3.38
N ARG A 63 5.16 -5.74 2.55
CA ARG A 63 6.02 -6.85 2.97
C ARG A 63 7.39 -6.70 2.33
N ASP A 64 8.40 -7.19 3.03
CA ASP A 64 9.77 -7.20 2.54
C ASP A 64 10.20 -8.61 2.13
N ARG A 65 10.99 -8.70 1.08
CA ARG A 65 11.71 -9.89 0.66
C ARG A 65 13.16 -9.53 0.44
N ARG A 66 14.07 -10.17 1.16
CA ARG A 66 15.50 -9.93 1.03
C ARG A 66 16.09 -10.88 -0.01
N GLU A 67 16.82 -10.33 -0.97
CA GLU A 67 17.53 -11.05 -2.02
C GLU A 67 18.99 -10.61 -2.01
N GLY A 68 19.83 -11.40 -1.33
CA GLY A 68 21.21 -11.01 -1.02
C GLY A 68 21.30 -9.72 -0.19
N ARG A 69 21.87 -8.67 -0.78
CA ARG A 69 22.00 -7.34 -0.16
C ARG A 69 20.82 -6.41 -0.46
N THR A 70 19.93 -6.80 -1.37
CA THR A 70 18.82 -6.00 -1.84
C THR A 70 17.55 -6.33 -1.07
N ILE A 71 16.76 -5.31 -0.73
CA ILE A 71 15.44 -5.46 -0.12
C ILE A 71 14.41 -5.08 -1.16
N HIS A 72 13.57 -6.04 -1.54
CA HIS A 72 12.36 -5.82 -2.30
C HIS A 72 11.20 -5.58 -1.33
N VAL A 73 10.38 -4.59 -1.64
CA VAL A 73 9.16 -4.27 -0.91
C VAL A 73 8.00 -4.48 -1.87
N SER A 74 6.93 -5.14 -1.42
CA SER A 74 5.71 -5.34 -2.21
C SER A 74 4.48 -5.02 -1.37
N ALA A 75 3.35 -4.72 -2.04
CA ALA A 75 2.09 -4.50 -1.36
C ALA A 75 1.55 -5.80 -0.74
N ASP A 76 0.97 -5.68 0.45
CA ASP A 76 0.17 -6.75 1.04
C ASP A 76 -1.29 -6.63 0.58
N TYR A 77 -1.60 -7.34 -0.50
CA TYR A 77 -2.95 -7.37 -1.07
C TYR A 77 -3.99 -7.97 -0.12
N ALA A 78 -3.60 -8.91 0.75
CA ALA A 78 -4.52 -9.49 1.71
C ALA A 78 -4.93 -8.45 2.75
N ARG A 79 -3.97 -7.66 3.26
CA ARG A 79 -4.27 -6.53 4.17
C ARG A 79 -5.13 -5.48 3.49
N MET A 80 -4.82 -5.08 2.25
CA MET A 80 -5.61 -4.09 1.52
C MET A 80 -7.04 -4.59 1.25
N ASN A 81 -7.22 -5.83 0.81
CA ASN A 81 -8.55 -6.41 0.58
C ASN A 81 -9.35 -6.50 1.89
N ALA A 82 -8.71 -6.81 3.01
CA ALA A 82 -9.38 -6.80 4.31
C ALA A 82 -9.82 -5.38 4.73
N LEU A 83 -9.03 -4.35 4.42
CA LEU A 83 -9.42 -2.95 4.66
C LEU A 83 -10.59 -2.55 3.77
N LEU A 84 -10.54 -2.86 2.47
CA LEU A 84 -11.64 -2.58 1.55
C LEU A 84 -12.92 -3.28 1.99
N GLY A 85 -12.84 -4.58 2.32
CA GLY A 85 -13.99 -5.34 2.81
C GLY A 85 -14.60 -4.74 4.09
N TYR A 86 -13.78 -4.25 5.02
CA TYR A 86 -14.26 -3.55 6.21
C TYR A 86 -14.97 -2.22 5.87
N LEU A 87 -14.43 -1.44 4.93
CA LEU A 87 -15.01 -0.16 4.53
C LEU A 87 -16.29 -0.31 3.69
N THR A 88 -16.41 -1.41 2.95
CA THR A 88 -17.58 -1.71 2.12
C THR A 88 -18.56 -2.65 2.80
N GLU A 89 -18.34 -3.02 4.06
CA GLU A 89 -19.28 -3.85 4.82
C GLU A 89 -20.63 -3.11 4.93
N ASN A 90 -21.70 -3.76 4.48
CA ASN A 90 -23.04 -3.16 4.35
C ASN A 90 -23.10 -1.89 3.48
N CYS A 91 -22.15 -1.71 2.55
CA CYS A 91 -22.21 -0.65 1.54
C CYS A 91 -23.53 -0.72 0.76
N CYS A 92 -24.07 0.45 0.41
CA CYS A 92 -25.36 0.58 -0.28
C CYS A 92 -26.50 -0.20 0.41
N ALA A 93 -26.53 -0.20 1.75
CA ALA A 93 -27.51 -0.91 2.55
C ALA A 93 -27.57 -2.44 2.29
N GLY A 94 -26.45 -3.02 1.87
CA GLY A 94 -26.35 -4.46 1.56
C GLY A 94 -26.52 -4.79 0.09
N ASP A 95 -26.71 -3.79 -0.77
CA ASP A 95 -26.70 -3.98 -2.22
C ASP A 95 -25.27 -4.20 -2.76
N ALA A 96 -25.18 -4.88 -3.90
CA ALA A 96 -23.90 -5.11 -4.56
C ALA A 96 -23.31 -3.79 -5.11
N CYS A 97 -22.39 -3.18 -4.36
CA CYS A 97 -21.59 -2.01 -4.76
C CYS A 97 -20.09 -2.35 -4.73
N ALA A 98 -19.52 -2.71 -5.88
CA ALA A 98 -18.07 -2.87 -6.01
C ALA A 98 -17.47 -1.70 -6.82
N PRO A 99 -16.37 -1.07 -6.38
CA PRO A 99 -15.65 -0.15 -7.23
C PRO A 99 -15.08 -0.91 -8.44
N ALA A 100 -15.44 -0.49 -9.65
CA ALA A 100 -14.92 -1.09 -10.87
C ALA A 100 -13.41 -0.77 -11.03
N PRO A 101 -12.57 -1.73 -11.47
CA PRO A 101 -11.16 -1.46 -11.71
C PRO A 101 -10.99 -0.46 -12.87
N SER A 102 -10.58 0.76 -12.57
CA SER A 102 -10.22 1.75 -13.58
C SER A 102 -8.77 1.52 -14.04
N ARG A 103 -8.59 1.21 -15.33
CA ARG A 103 -7.28 1.27 -15.97
C ARG A 103 -7.07 2.70 -16.43
N HIS A 104 -6.32 3.50 -15.67
CA HIS A 104 -5.83 4.78 -16.20
C HIS A 104 -4.77 4.47 -17.25
N ALA A 105 -5.08 4.72 -18.52
CA ALA A 105 -4.11 4.67 -19.60
C ALA A 105 -2.98 5.64 -19.27
N THR A 106 -1.79 5.11 -19.03
CA THR A 106 -0.57 5.89 -18.90
C THR A 106 -0.37 6.61 -20.23
N LYS A 107 -0.45 7.95 -20.23
CA LYS A 107 -0.18 8.78 -21.40
C LYS A 107 1.32 8.90 -21.59
#